data_AF-A2DY66-F1
#
_entry.id   AF-A2DY66-F1
#
_cell.length_a   1.000
_cell.length_b   1.000
_cell.length_c   1.000
_cell.angle_alpha   90.00
_cell.angle_beta   90.00
_cell.angle_gamma   90.00
#
_symmetry.space_group_name_H-M   'P 1'
#
loop_
_entity.id
_entity.type
_entity.pdbx_description
1 polymer ?
#
loop_
_entity_poly.entity_id
_entity_poly.type
_entity_poly.pdbx_seq_one_letter_code
_entity_poly.pdbx_strand_id
1 'polypeptide(L)'
;MTLKAESIQFGSKYSELIKKDPKKEDDLFFGLKRNTNKKKKVSSLRSSSQTIFQPSEPLEVVSSRSSSRSNPQKIPYPERIPPQIKQLRKDCTDYMETDQLQKYVEATKEIDRLSEQYKKCIKQKIEDNIVNKYSEDTSRIQKDMVQQYEELMEERNQKLEQMKESIQQLQQKHNKQIEEFMKKWHSNTKMRSYNRTSNDLRVKYLELDKLKESKRFDEMKYVQAQIDERLAFEQDRNEHQLQYDFKDKLNILRNAQAEELKSLQQSNRHKLADFDYKEKQLLELYQKRMAKASVNASTTNMSTEFKRAVQNDMMMSRSASIGTPRSMSRPPTTKVTDCKFNAMEIKQPNLSLSLPKLNYSLC
;
A
#
# COMPACT_ATOMS: atom_id res chain seq x y z
N MET A 1 -27.29 76.18 24.31
CA MET A 1 -26.62 75.80 23.05
C MET A 1 -26.46 74.29 23.03
N THR A 2 -27.19 73.63 22.15
CA THR A 2 -27.32 72.17 22.05
C THR A 2 -26.08 71.58 21.39
N LEU A 3 -25.29 70.81 22.15
CA LEU A 3 -24.17 70.04 21.63
C LEU A 3 -24.72 68.78 20.95
N LYS A 4 -24.60 68.72 19.61
CA LYS A 4 -24.82 67.51 18.83
C LYS A 4 -23.70 66.53 19.12
N ALA A 5 -24.05 65.34 19.60
CA ALA A 5 -23.14 64.22 19.72
C ALA A 5 -22.95 63.60 18.33
N GLU A 6 -21.83 63.90 17.68
CA GLU A 6 -21.40 63.18 16.47
C GLU A 6 -20.73 61.87 16.89
N SER A 7 -21.49 60.78 16.73
CA SER A 7 -21.03 59.40 16.77
C SER A 7 -20.09 59.16 15.59
N ILE A 8 -18.79 59.10 15.84
CA ILE A 8 -17.79 58.73 14.84
C ILE A 8 -17.92 57.23 14.57
N GLN A 9 -18.55 56.88 13.45
CA GLN A 9 -18.64 55.51 12.94
C GLN A 9 -17.25 54.99 12.49
N PHE A 10 -16.44 54.50 13.42
CA PHE A 10 -15.32 53.61 13.13
C PHE A 10 -15.84 52.21 12.82
N GLY A 11 -16.34 51.96 11.60
CA GLY A 11 -16.90 50.65 11.28
C GLY A 11 -16.96 50.21 9.81
N SER A 12 -16.72 51.09 8.82
CA SER A 12 -17.09 50.76 7.44
C SER A 12 -15.95 50.36 6.49
N LYS A 13 -14.66 50.54 6.84
CA LYS A 13 -13.55 50.28 5.90
C LYS A 13 -12.92 48.89 5.99
N TYR A 14 -13.25 48.08 7.00
CA TYR A 14 -12.59 46.79 7.23
C TYR A 14 -13.25 45.60 6.51
N SER A 15 -14.41 45.77 5.88
CA SER A 15 -15.11 44.71 5.14
C SER A 15 -14.73 44.61 3.65
N GLU A 16 -14.09 45.63 3.08
CA GLU A 16 -13.79 45.66 1.63
C GLU A 16 -12.45 45.03 1.24
N LEU A 17 -11.53 44.81 2.19
CA LEU A 17 -10.22 44.20 1.92
C LEU A 17 -10.23 42.66 1.84
N ILE A 18 -11.39 42.01 2.03
CA ILE A 18 -11.51 40.54 2.08
C ILE A 18 -12.26 39.96 0.85
N LYS A 19 -12.60 40.79 -0.15
CA LYS A 19 -13.20 40.32 -1.43
C LYS A 19 -12.20 40.20 -2.58
N LYS A 20 -10.99 39.71 -2.33
CA LYS A 20 -10.10 39.23 -3.42
C LYS A 20 -10.13 37.71 -3.48
N ASP A 21 -10.78 37.25 -4.54
CA ASP A 21 -10.89 35.89 -5.10
C ASP A 21 -10.12 34.75 -4.41
N PRO A 22 -10.81 33.77 -3.79
CA PRO A 22 -10.20 32.51 -3.36
C PRO A 22 -9.81 31.58 -4.53
N LYS A 23 -10.07 31.95 -5.80
CA LYS A 23 -9.93 31.06 -6.97
C LYS A 23 -8.53 30.96 -7.58
N LYS A 24 -7.50 31.57 -6.99
CA LYS A 24 -6.12 31.51 -7.54
C LYS A 24 -5.09 30.75 -6.69
N GLU A 25 -5.46 30.23 -5.52
CA GLU A 25 -4.52 29.46 -4.67
C GLU A 25 -4.63 27.94 -4.84
N ASP A 26 -5.71 27.44 -5.45
CA ASP A 26 -5.89 25.99 -5.67
C ASP A 26 -4.95 25.40 -6.74
N ASP A 27 -4.44 26.23 -7.67
CA ASP A 27 -3.49 25.80 -8.71
C ASP A 27 -2.03 25.67 -8.20
N LEU A 28 -1.76 26.08 -6.96
CA LEU A 28 -0.45 25.89 -6.30
C LEU A 28 -0.40 24.64 -5.41
N PHE A 29 -1.52 23.93 -5.24
CA PHE A 29 -1.62 22.80 -4.31
C PHE A 29 -1.23 21.43 -4.93
N PHE A 30 -1.10 21.35 -6.26
CA PHE A 30 -0.49 20.22 -6.98
C PHE A 30 0.82 20.63 -7.65
N GLY A 31 1.86 20.86 -6.85
CA GLY A 31 3.20 21.19 -7.31
C GLY A 31 3.92 20.05 -8.06
N LEU A 32 3.49 19.76 -9.29
CA LEU A 32 4.31 19.17 -10.36
C LEU A 32 4.68 20.31 -11.33
N LYS A 33 5.63 21.15 -10.95
CA LYS A 33 6.20 22.15 -11.86
C LYS A 33 7.00 21.44 -12.96
N ARG A 34 6.43 21.40 -14.17
CA ARG A 34 7.20 21.15 -15.40
C ARG A 34 8.10 22.34 -15.65
N ASN A 35 9.41 22.09 -15.55
CA ASN A 35 10.47 23.04 -15.86
C ASN A 35 10.58 23.17 -17.38
N THR A 36 10.38 24.36 -17.95
CA THR A 36 10.64 24.64 -19.36
C THR A 36 11.88 25.53 -19.52
N ASN A 37 12.83 24.97 -20.29
CA ASN A 37 13.89 25.62 -21.06
C ASN A 37 15.11 26.23 -20.35
N LYS A 38 16.27 25.56 -20.53
CA LYS A 38 17.44 26.14 -21.22
C LYS A 38 18.39 25.05 -21.77
N LYS A 39 18.72 25.20 -23.05
CA LYS A 39 19.63 24.37 -23.85
C LYS A 39 21.07 24.42 -23.31
N LYS A 40 21.74 23.26 -23.19
CA LYS A 40 23.18 23.07 -23.44
C LYS A 40 23.47 21.59 -23.79
N LYS A 41 24.41 21.43 -24.73
CA LYS A 41 24.76 20.22 -25.49
C LYS A 41 25.49 19.15 -24.66
N VAL A 42 25.10 17.90 -24.95
CA VAL A 42 25.90 16.66 -25.11
C VAL A 42 26.84 16.21 -24.00
N SER A 43 26.48 15.10 -23.33
CA SER A 43 27.29 13.87 -23.27
C SER A 43 26.49 12.71 -22.64
N SER A 44 26.24 11.69 -23.46
CA SER A 44 26.19 10.25 -23.14
C SER A 44 26.18 9.81 -21.68
N LEU A 45 25.10 9.14 -21.23
CA LEU A 45 25.10 7.77 -20.70
C LEU A 45 23.74 7.38 -20.06
N ARG A 46 23.17 6.30 -20.61
CA ARG A 46 22.19 5.35 -20.06
C ARG A 46 21.02 5.89 -19.21
N SER A 47 19.87 6.03 -19.88
CA SER A 47 18.53 6.03 -19.27
C SER A 47 18.09 4.61 -18.89
N SER A 48 17.83 4.39 -17.60
CA SER A 48 16.97 3.28 -17.13
C SER A 48 15.52 3.72 -17.25
N SER A 49 14.82 3.17 -18.24
CA SER A 49 13.39 3.39 -18.44
C SER A 49 12.59 2.69 -17.34
N GLN A 50 11.88 3.47 -16.52
CA GLN A 50 10.73 2.98 -15.75
C GLN A 50 9.56 2.81 -16.70
N THR A 51 9.21 1.56 -16.97
CA THR A 51 7.99 1.18 -17.69
C THR A 51 6.82 1.25 -16.72
N ILE A 52 5.90 2.18 -16.96
CA ILE A 52 4.56 2.17 -16.38
C ILE A 52 3.86 0.92 -16.94
N PHE A 53 3.51 -0.02 -16.07
CA PHE A 53 2.83 -1.25 -16.45
C PHE A 53 1.37 -0.93 -16.76
N GLN A 54 1.02 -0.92 -18.05
CA GLN A 54 -0.35 -1.19 -18.46
C GLN A 54 -0.66 -2.67 -18.15
N PRO A 55 -1.88 -3.02 -17.71
CA PRO A 55 -2.29 -4.42 -17.64
C PRO A 55 -2.38 -4.93 -19.07
N SER A 56 -1.27 -5.51 -19.55
CA SER A 56 -1.23 -6.22 -20.82
C SER A 56 -2.23 -7.37 -20.76
N GLU A 57 -3.02 -7.47 -21.82
CA GLU A 57 -3.83 -8.59 -22.22
C GLU A 57 -3.19 -9.94 -21.87
N PRO A 58 -4.00 -10.98 -21.57
CA PRO A 58 -3.50 -12.26 -21.13
C PRO A 58 -2.43 -12.75 -22.10
N LEU A 59 -1.22 -12.95 -21.56
CA LEU A 59 -0.10 -13.58 -22.24
C LEU A 59 -0.60 -14.88 -22.87
N GLU A 60 -0.85 -14.82 -24.19
CA GLU A 60 -0.79 -15.99 -25.05
C GLU A 60 0.56 -16.64 -24.77
N VAL A 61 0.50 -17.78 -24.09
CA VAL A 61 1.65 -18.61 -23.81
C VAL A 61 2.26 -18.94 -25.16
N VAL A 62 3.39 -18.28 -25.44
CA VAL A 62 4.37 -18.66 -26.45
C VAL A 62 4.87 -20.06 -26.07
N SER A 63 4.10 -21.07 -26.44
CA SER A 63 4.52 -22.46 -26.52
C SER A 63 5.05 -22.70 -27.92
N SER A 64 6.13 -21.98 -28.25
CA SER A 64 6.96 -22.27 -29.43
C SER A 64 7.85 -23.48 -29.12
N ARG A 65 7.23 -24.64 -28.98
CA ARG A 65 7.82 -25.91 -29.40
C ARG A 65 6.83 -26.57 -30.34
N SER A 66 6.77 -26.00 -31.55
CA SER A 66 6.32 -26.66 -32.77
C SER A 66 7.25 -27.83 -33.10
N SER A 67 7.27 -28.85 -32.26
CA SER A 67 7.50 -30.20 -32.74
C SER A 67 6.17 -30.63 -33.32
N SER A 68 6.10 -30.70 -34.65
CA SER A 68 5.06 -31.33 -35.44
C SER A 68 4.36 -32.48 -34.70
N ARG A 69 3.26 -32.18 -33.99
CA ARG A 69 2.32 -33.20 -33.52
C ARG A 69 1.47 -33.55 -34.73
N SER A 70 2.00 -34.43 -35.57
CA SER A 70 1.16 -35.33 -36.34
C SER A 70 0.11 -35.88 -35.39
N ASN A 71 -1.16 -35.65 -35.71
CA ASN A 71 -2.33 -36.13 -34.98
C ASN A 71 -2.06 -37.57 -34.52
N PRO A 72 -1.80 -37.85 -33.22
CA PRO A 72 -1.58 -39.22 -32.79
C PRO A 72 -2.91 -39.91 -32.98
N GLN A 73 -2.95 -40.92 -33.86
CA GLN A 73 -4.08 -41.85 -33.92
C GLN A 73 -4.41 -42.23 -32.47
N LYS A 74 -5.56 -41.76 -31.96
CA LYS A 74 -6.08 -42.15 -30.66
C LYS A 74 -6.09 -43.67 -30.64
N ILE A 75 -5.15 -44.27 -29.92
CA ILE A 75 -5.08 -45.72 -29.78
C ILE A 75 -6.37 -46.09 -29.02
N PRO A 76 -7.30 -46.81 -29.64
CA PRO A 76 -8.58 -47.08 -29.04
C PRO A 76 -8.34 -48.12 -27.93
N TYR A 77 -8.52 -47.69 -26.68
CA TYR A 77 -8.53 -48.53 -25.48
C TYR A 77 -7.15 -49.06 -25.01
N PRO A 78 -6.35 -48.23 -24.32
CA PRO A 78 -5.11 -48.67 -23.65
C PRO A 78 -5.32 -49.85 -22.68
N GLU A 79 -6.53 -49.98 -22.13
CA GLU A 79 -6.94 -51.05 -21.22
C GLU A 79 -7.07 -52.43 -21.89
N ARG A 80 -7.21 -52.48 -23.22
CA ARG A 80 -7.28 -53.74 -23.99
C ARG A 80 -5.93 -54.32 -24.37
N ILE A 81 -4.86 -53.52 -24.30
CA ILE A 81 -3.51 -53.92 -24.70
C ILE A 81 -2.88 -54.93 -23.70
N PRO A 82 -2.99 -54.77 -22.37
CA PRO A 82 -2.44 -55.75 -21.43
C PRO A 82 -3.06 -57.16 -21.53
N PRO A 83 -4.40 -57.31 -21.68
CA PRO A 83 -5.01 -58.61 -21.96
C PRO A 83 -4.54 -59.24 -23.28
N GLN A 84 -4.36 -58.45 -24.34
CA GLN A 84 -3.86 -58.92 -25.64
C GLN A 84 -2.41 -59.42 -25.54
N ILE A 85 -1.53 -58.68 -24.86
CA ILE A 85 -0.15 -59.12 -24.59
C ILE A 85 -0.13 -60.41 -23.76
N LYS A 86 -1.04 -60.54 -22.77
CA LYS A 86 -1.13 -61.74 -21.94
C LYS A 86 -1.57 -62.96 -22.76
N GLN A 87 -2.50 -62.79 -23.70
CA GLN A 87 -2.94 -63.85 -24.60
C GLN A 87 -1.83 -64.25 -25.58
N LEU A 88 -1.20 -63.28 -26.26
CA LEU A 88 -0.09 -63.55 -27.18
C LEU A 88 1.10 -64.24 -26.49
N ARG A 89 1.35 -63.97 -25.20
CA ARG A 89 2.37 -64.69 -24.42
C ARG A 89 2.03 -66.15 -24.19
N LYS A 90 0.75 -66.50 -24.04
CA LYS A 90 0.28 -67.90 -23.98
C LYS A 90 0.37 -68.55 -25.36
N ASP A 91 -0.05 -67.83 -26.39
CA ASP A 91 0.07 -68.33 -27.76
C ASP A 91 1.55 -68.59 -28.12
N CYS A 92 2.49 -67.75 -27.65
CA CYS A 92 3.94 -68.01 -27.80
C CYS A 92 4.42 -69.29 -27.11
N THR A 93 3.91 -69.63 -25.92
CA THR A 93 4.27 -70.90 -25.26
C THR A 93 3.74 -72.08 -26.06
N ASP A 94 2.51 -71.98 -26.55
CA ASP A 94 1.86 -73.02 -27.33
C ASP A 94 2.54 -73.21 -28.71
N TYR A 95 2.99 -72.13 -29.36
CA TYR A 95 3.75 -72.19 -30.62
C TYR A 95 5.15 -72.76 -30.46
N MET A 96 5.79 -72.59 -29.29
CA MET A 96 7.06 -73.26 -28.98
C MET A 96 6.88 -74.76 -28.75
N GLU A 97 5.82 -75.16 -28.05
CA GLU A 97 5.51 -76.58 -27.79
C GLU A 97 5.10 -77.34 -29.07
N THR A 98 4.58 -76.64 -30.07
CA THR A 98 4.12 -77.19 -31.36
C THR A 98 5.10 -76.98 -32.52
N ASP A 99 6.33 -76.50 -32.26
CA ASP A 99 7.41 -76.23 -33.22
C ASP A 99 7.04 -75.27 -34.38
N GLN A 100 6.10 -74.35 -34.13
CA GLN A 100 5.63 -73.34 -35.10
C GLN A 100 6.45 -72.05 -35.02
N LEU A 101 7.75 -72.14 -35.38
CA LEU A 101 8.72 -71.05 -35.21
C LEU A 101 8.30 -69.72 -35.85
N GLN A 102 7.68 -69.74 -37.03
CA GLN A 102 7.28 -68.52 -37.73
C GLN A 102 6.18 -67.75 -36.97
N LYS A 103 5.16 -68.45 -36.45
CA LYS A 103 4.09 -67.84 -35.64
C LYS A 103 4.60 -67.34 -34.29
N TYR A 104 5.56 -68.05 -33.71
CA TYR A 104 6.26 -67.59 -32.51
C TYR A 104 6.99 -66.26 -32.73
N VAL A 105 7.72 -66.13 -33.85
CA VAL A 105 8.43 -64.88 -34.21
C VAL A 105 7.46 -63.73 -34.46
N GLU A 106 6.35 -63.99 -35.15
CA GLU A 106 5.30 -63.00 -35.41
C GLU A 106 4.59 -62.54 -34.13
N ALA A 107 4.20 -63.47 -33.25
CA ALA A 107 3.58 -63.16 -31.96
C ALA A 107 4.52 -62.36 -31.05
N THR A 108 5.83 -62.67 -31.06
CA THR A 108 6.85 -61.92 -30.31
C THR A 108 6.99 -60.48 -30.82
N LYS A 109 7.04 -60.28 -32.15
CA LYS A 109 7.07 -58.94 -32.75
C LYS A 109 5.82 -58.13 -32.40
N GLU A 110 4.65 -58.76 -32.38
CA GLU A 110 3.39 -58.10 -32.02
C GLU A 110 3.33 -57.76 -30.53
N ILE A 111 3.84 -58.63 -29.64
CA ILE A 111 4.00 -58.33 -28.21
C ILE A 111 4.87 -57.09 -28.02
N ASP A 112 5.98 -56.97 -28.74
CA ASP A 112 6.88 -55.81 -28.63
C ASP A 112 6.21 -54.53 -29.12
N ARG A 113 5.53 -54.57 -30.26
CA ARG A 113 4.75 -53.45 -30.82
C ARG A 113 3.67 -52.97 -29.84
N LEU A 114 2.86 -53.89 -29.32
CA LEU A 114 1.80 -53.58 -28.36
C LEU A 114 2.38 -53.03 -27.04
N SER A 115 3.51 -53.58 -26.59
CA SER A 115 4.22 -53.11 -25.39
C SER A 115 4.73 -51.68 -25.57
N GLU A 116 5.26 -51.32 -26.73
CA GLU A 116 5.68 -49.94 -27.04
C GLU A 116 4.50 -48.98 -27.13
N GLN A 117 3.41 -49.39 -27.77
CA GLN A 117 2.19 -48.58 -27.85
C GLN A 117 1.59 -48.31 -26.46
N TYR A 118 1.51 -49.33 -25.61
CA TYR A 118 1.02 -49.19 -24.25
C TYR A 118 1.91 -48.26 -23.39
N LYS A 119 3.24 -48.39 -23.51
CA LYS A 119 4.19 -47.45 -22.88
C LYS A 119 3.96 -46.01 -23.31
N LYS A 120 3.71 -45.76 -24.61
CA LYS A 120 3.39 -44.41 -25.13
C LYS A 120 2.07 -43.89 -24.54
N CYS A 121 1.02 -44.69 -24.50
CA CYS A 121 -0.28 -44.32 -23.91
C CYS A 121 -0.17 -43.97 -22.42
N ILE A 122 0.51 -44.80 -21.62
CA ILE A 122 0.71 -44.52 -20.19
C ILE A 122 1.50 -43.23 -20.01
N LYS A 123 2.57 -43.04 -20.80
CA LYS A 123 3.39 -41.83 -20.71
C LYS A 123 2.54 -40.58 -20.96
N GLN A 124 1.72 -40.58 -22.02
CA GLN A 124 0.84 -39.46 -22.34
C GLN A 124 -0.20 -39.20 -21.25
N LYS A 125 -0.83 -40.24 -20.69
CA LYS A 125 -1.79 -40.09 -19.58
C LYS A 125 -1.14 -39.47 -18.32
N ILE A 126 0.12 -39.82 -18.05
CA ILE A 126 0.89 -39.22 -16.96
C ILE A 126 1.23 -37.77 -17.26
N GLU A 127 1.66 -37.45 -18.49
CA GLU A 127 1.90 -36.06 -18.93
C GLU A 127 0.64 -35.19 -18.75
N ASP A 128 -0.51 -35.68 -19.23
CA ASP A 128 -1.78 -34.95 -19.14
C ASP A 128 -2.21 -34.75 -17.66
N ASN A 129 -2.05 -35.77 -16.81
CA ASN A 129 -2.36 -35.65 -15.38
C ASN A 129 -1.43 -34.66 -14.66
N ILE A 130 -0.14 -34.66 -14.99
CA ILE A 130 0.85 -33.70 -14.45
C ILE A 130 0.48 -32.28 -14.88
N VAL A 131 0.21 -32.07 -16.17
CA VAL A 131 -0.18 -30.77 -16.72
C VAL A 131 -1.47 -30.26 -16.07
N ASN A 132 -2.49 -31.11 -15.96
CA ASN A 132 -3.77 -30.73 -15.33
C ASN A 132 -3.56 -30.34 -13.87
N LYS A 133 -2.85 -31.15 -13.08
CA LYS A 133 -2.57 -30.85 -11.68
C LYS A 133 -1.87 -29.51 -11.49
N TYR A 134 -0.80 -29.25 -12.25
CA TYR A 134 -0.08 -27.98 -12.13
C TYR A 134 -0.88 -26.79 -12.69
N SER A 135 -1.76 -27.01 -13.67
CA SER A 135 -2.68 -25.97 -14.16
C SER A 135 -3.70 -25.57 -13.09
N GLU A 136 -4.24 -26.55 -12.36
CA GLU A 136 -5.15 -26.33 -11.23
C GLU A 136 -4.43 -25.60 -10.09
N ASP A 137 -3.21 -26.03 -9.73
CA ASP A 137 -2.39 -25.37 -8.71
C ASP A 137 -2.09 -23.92 -9.10
N THR A 138 -1.75 -23.66 -10.37
CA THR A 138 -1.49 -22.30 -10.88
C THR A 138 -2.74 -21.43 -10.82
N SER A 139 -3.89 -21.96 -11.23
CA SER A 139 -5.19 -21.27 -11.14
C SER A 139 -5.55 -20.94 -9.70
N ARG A 140 -5.28 -21.86 -8.76
CA ARG A 140 -5.54 -21.65 -7.33
C ARG A 140 -4.65 -20.56 -6.74
N ILE A 141 -3.36 -20.56 -7.09
CA ILE A 141 -2.40 -19.51 -6.68
C ILE A 141 -2.83 -18.14 -7.23
N GLN A 142 -3.30 -18.09 -8.48
CA GLN A 142 -3.80 -16.84 -9.07
C GLN A 142 -5.04 -16.31 -8.36
N LYS A 143 -6.02 -17.15 -8.06
CA LYS A 143 -7.23 -16.75 -7.32
C LYS A 143 -6.89 -16.20 -5.93
N ASP A 144 -6.02 -16.90 -5.21
CA ASP A 144 -5.55 -16.50 -3.88
C ASP A 144 -4.81 -15.15 -3.92
N MET A 145 -3.96 -14.94 -4.94
CA MET A 145 -3.28 -13.66 -5.15
C MET A 145 -4.26 -12.51 -5.38
N VAL A 146 -5.26 -12.70 -6.25
CA VAL A 146 -6.28 -11.67 -6.55
C VAL A 146 -7.04 -11.30 -5.29
N GLN A 147 -7.52 -12.31 -4.54
CA GLN A 147 -8.25 -12.07 -3.30
C GLN A 147 -7.43 -11.29 -2.27
N GLN A 148 -6.18 -11.72 -2.01
CA GLN A 148 -5.31 -11.03 -1.06
C GLN A 148 -4.94 -9.61 -1.52
N TYR A 149 -4.83 -9.40 -2.82
CA TYR A 149 -4.60 -8.07 -3.38
C TYR A 149 -5.82 -7.15 -3.23
N GLU A 150 -7.02 -7.66 -3.47
CA GLU A 150 -8.27 -6.92 -3.27
C GLU A 150 -8.43 -6.52 -1.80
N GLU A 151 -8.22 -7.44 -0.86
CA GLU A 151 -8.27 -7.17 0.59
C GLU A 151 -7.27 -6.08 0.99
N LEU A 152 -6.03 -6.14 0.48
CA LEU A 152 -5.00 -5.12 0.75
C LEU A 152 -5.39 -3.75 0.18
N MET A 153 -6.00 -3.72 -1.00
CA MET A 153 -6.43 -2.47 -1.64
C MET A 153 -7.64 -1.85 -0.95
N GLU A 154 -8.57 -2.66 -0.43
CA GLU A 154 -9.65 -2.18 0.41
C GLU A 154 -9.13 -1.55 1.71
N GLU A 155 -8.19 -2.21 2.40
CA GLU A 155 -7.55 -1.66 3.60
C GLU A 155 -6.86 -0.33 3.29
N ARG A 156 -6.12 -0.26 2.17
CA ARG A 156 -5.45 0.96 1.71
C ARG A 156 -6.45 2.09 1.46
N ASN A 157 -7.56 1.79 0.78
CA ASN A 157 -8.60 2.79 0.47
C ASN A 157 -9.28 3.32 1.73
N GLN A 158 -9.63 2.44 2.66
CA GLN A 158 -10.16 2.85 3.97
C GLN A 158 -9.18 3.75 4.71
N LYS A 159 -7.87 3.41 4.67
CA LYS A 159 -6.84 4.23 5.30
C LYS A 159 -6.69 5.59 4.64
N LEU A 160 -6.72 5.65 3.32
CA LEU A 160 -6.68 6.90 2.56
C LEU A 160 -7.85 7.80 2.92
N GLU A 161 -9.04 7.26 3.09
CA GLU A 161 -10.21 8.05 3.49
C GLU A 161 -10.06 8.58 4.92
N GLN A 162 -9.64 7.74 5.87
CA GLN A 162 -9.30 8.18 7.23
C GLN A 162 -8.24 9.30 7.24
N MET A 163 -7.23 9.22 6.36
CA MET A 163 -6.22 10.26 6.23
C MET A 163 -6.80 11.59 5.70
N LYS A 164 -7.72 11.53 4.73
CA LYS A 164 -8.41 12.72 4.22
C LYS A 164 -9.27 13.37 5.29
N GLU A 165 -10.07 12.58 6.02
CA GLU A 165 -10.90 13.05 7.13
C GLU A 165 -10.04 13.71 8.21
N SER A 166 -8.91 13.10 8.58
CA SER A 166 -7.99 13.67 9.56
C SER A 166 -7.41 15.02 9.10
N ILE A 167 -7.06 15.16 7.82
CA ILE A 167 -6.60 16.43 7.25
C ILE A 167 -7.72 17.48 7.31
N GLN A 168 -8.95 17.13 6.94
CA GLN A 168 -10.09 18.04 6.97
C GLN A 168 -10.41 18.50 8.40
N GLN A 169 -10.41 17.58 9.37
CA GLN A 169 -10.60 17.93 10.78
C GLN A 169 -9.52 18.88 11.28
N LEU A 170 -8.27 18.66 10.89
CA LEU A 170 -7.17 19.55 11.23
C LEU A 170 -7.35 20.94 10.61
N GLN A 171 -7.74 21.03 9.35
CA GLN A 171 -8.04 22.31 8.68
C GLN A 171 -9.20 23.05 9.35
N GLN A 172 -10.27 22.33 9.74
CA GLN A 172 -11.39 22.93 10.48
C GLN A 172 -10.92 23.48 11.84
N LYS A 173 -10.06 22.74 12.55
CA LYS A 173 -9.44 23.22 13.80
C LYS A 173 -8.60 24.48 13.56
N HIS A 174 -7.80 24.51 12.49
CA HIS A 174 -6.99 25.68 12.12
C HIS A 174 -7.85 26.91 11.81
N ASN A 175 -8.95 26.72 11.10
CA ASN A 175 -9.89 27.81 10.80
C ASN A 175 -10.53 28.37 12.08
N LYS A 176 -10.97 27.49 13.00
CA LYS A 176 -11.50 27.91 14.31
C LYS A 176 -10.47 28.71 15.12
N GLN A 177 -9.20 28.27 15.13
CA GLN A 177 -8.13 29.02 15.80
C GLN A 177 -7.92 30.41 15.20
N ILE A 178 -8.02 30.55 13.86
CA ILE A 178 -7.94 31.84 13.19
C ILE A 178 -9.14 32.71 13.58
N GLU A 179 -10.36 32.17 13.58
CA GLU A 179 -11.57 32.90 13.99
C GLU A 179 -11.49 33.38 15.45
N GLU A 180 -11.04 32.52 16.36
CA GLU A 180 -10.82 32.88 17.76
C GLU A 180 -9.74 33.96 17.91
N PHE A 181 -8.64 33.83 17.16
CA PHE A 181 -7.59 34.84 17.10
C PHE A 181 -8.17 36.18 16.63
N MET A 182 -8.95 36.18 15.55
CA MET A 182 -9.59 37.39 15.01
C MET A 182 -10.55 37.99 16.02
N LYS A 183 -11.41 37.20 16.66
CA LYS A 183 -12.36 37.68 17.68
C LYS A 183 -11.64 38.30 18.87
N LYS A 184 -10.54 37.69 19.32
CA LYS A 184 -9.70 38.22 20.41
C LYS A 184 -8.99 39.50 19.98
N TRP A 185 -8.48 39.56 18.76
CA TRP A 185 -7.76 40.72 18.24
C TRP A 185 -8.66 41.95 18.11
N HIS A 186 -9.87 41.77 17.57
CA HIS A 186 -10.86 42.83 17.40
C HIS A 186 -11.65 43.13 18.68
N SER A 187 -11.32 42.49 19.80
CA SER A 187 -11.98 42.77 21.07
C SER A 187 -11.67 44.19 21.53
N ASN A 188 -12.67 44.84 22.14
CA ASN A 188 -12.51 46.18 22.73
C ASN A 188 -11.36 46.25 23.72
N THR A 189 -11.13 45.18 24.49
CA THR A 189 -10.01 45.09 25.43
C THR A 189 -8.66 45.21 24.71
N LYS A 190 -8.49 44.54 23.57
CA LYS A 190 -7.26 44.61 22.78
C LYS A 190 -7.10 45.99 22.13
N MET A 191 -8.15 46.55 21.53
CA MET A 191 -8.11 47.89 20.94
C MET A 191 -7.75 48.97 21.99
N ARG A 192 -8.30 48.88 23.20
CA ARG A 192 -7.95 49.80 24.31
C ARG A 192 -6.49 49.75 24.72
N SER A 193 -5.82 48.60 24.57
CA SER A 193 -4.40 48.48 24.92
C SER A 193 -3.49 49.30 23.99
N TYR A 194 -3.91 49.53 22.75
CA TYR A 194 -3.19 50.37 21.78
C TYR A 194 -3.66 51.83 21.81
N ASN A 195 -4.91 52.11 22.18
CA ASN A 195 -5.45 53.47 22.25
C ASN A 195 -5.11 54.22 23.56
N ARG A 196 -4.06 53.82 24.27
CA ARG A 196 -3.68 54.46 25.53
C ARG A 196 -2.90 55.73 25.25
N THR A 197 -3.45 56.88 25.65
CA THR A 197 -2.78 58.18 25.55
C THR A 197 -1.45 58.19 26.28
N SER A 198 -0.42 58.77 25.67
CA SER A 198 0.88 58.92 26.30
C SER A 198 0.83 59.84 27.52
N ASN A 199 1.86 59.79 28.36
CA ASN A 199 1.98 60.69 29.50
C ASN A 199 2.13 62.15 29.06
N ASP A 200 2.79 62.39 27.94
CA ASP A 200 3.02 63.71 27.37
C ASP A 200 1.70 64.37 26.96
N LEU A 201 0.84 63.64 26.24
CA LEU A 201 -0.50 64.10 25.87
C LEU A 201 -1.35 64.44 27.11
N ARG A 202 -1.26 63.62 28.17
CA ARG A 202 -1.96 63.86 29.45
C ARG A 202 -1.47 65.13 30.15
N VAL A 203 -0.16 65.36 30.15
CA VAL A 203 0.43 66.59 30.72
C VAL A 203 -0.05 67.81 29.95
N LYS A 204 -0.12 67.74 28.61
CA LYS A 204 -0.63 68.82 27.76
C LYS A 204 -2.11 69.13 28.01
N TYR A 205 -2.96 68.11 28.18
CA TYR A 205 -4.35 68.35 28.60
C TYR A 205 -4.44 69.03 29.96
N LEU A 206 -3.60 68.64 30.92
CA LEU A 206 -3.57 69.27 32.24
C LEU A 206 -3.02 70.71 32.19
N GLU A 207 -2.07 71.00 31.30
CA GLU A 207 -1.61 72.36 30.98
C GLU A 207 -2.75 73.21 30.38
N LEU A 208 -3.51 72.65 29.43
CA LEU A 208 -4.67 73.29 28.82
C LEU A 208 -5.73 73.64 29.87
N ASP A 209 -6.03 72.72 30.79
CA ASP A 209 -6.99 72.95 31.88
C ASP A 209 -6.55 74.10 32.80
N LYS A 210 -5.26 74.14 33.19
CA LYS A 210 -4.70 75.24 33.98
C LYS A 210 -4.73 76.59 33.25
N LEU A 211 -4.47 76.61 31.94
CA LEU A 211 -4.55 77.82 31.13
C LEU A 211 -6.00 78.33 31.00
N LYS A 212 -6.96 77.41 30.93
CA LYS A 212 -8.39 77.73 30.95
C LYS A 212 -8.83 78.32 32.29
N GLU A 213 -8.38 77.76 33.41
CA GLU A 213 -8.65 78.29 34.76
C GLU A 213 -8.05 79.70 34.96
N SER A 214 -6.83 79.93 34.45
CA SER A 214 -6.14 81.22 34.50
C SER A 214 -6.57 82.23 33.42
N LYS A 215 -7.51 81.87 32.54
CA LYS A 215 -8.06 82.73 31.46
C LYS A 215 -7.02 83.21 30.44
N ARG A 216 -5.94 82.45 30.22
CA ARG A 216 -4.88 82.77 29.24
C ARG A 216 -5.20 82.13 27.88
N PHE A 217 -6.13 82.73 27.14
CA PHE A 217 -6.71 82.12 25.95
C PHE A 217 -5.77 82.00 24.73
N ASP A 218 -4.81 82.91 24.57
CA ASP A 218 -3.89 82.85 23.43
C ASP A 218 -2.91 81.67 23.56
N GLU A 219 -2.41 81.43 24.78
CA GLU A 219 -1.58 80.26 25.09
C GLU A 219 -2.38 78.97 25.01
N MET A 220 -3.65 79.00 25.41
CA MET A 220 -4.54 77.86 25.28
C MET A 220 -4.67 77.41 23.82
N LYS A 221 -4.76 78.34 22.86
CA LYS A 221 -4.78 77.99 21.42
C LYS A 221 -3.49 77.31 20.98
N TYR A 222 -2.35 77.79 21.49
CA TYR A 222 -1.05 77.19 21.19
C TYR A 222 -0.93 75.77 21.75
N VAL A 223 -1.30 75.57 23.02
CA VAL A 223 -1.29 74.24 23.65
C VAL A 223 -2.30 73.30 22.98
N GLN A 224 -3.48 73.79 22.58
CA GLN A 224 -4.44 73.00 21.82
C GLN A 224 -3.87 72.51 20.48
N ALA A 225 -3.19 73.38 19.73
CA ALA A 225 -2.54 72.97 18.48
C ALA A 225 -1.48 71.88 18.71
N GLN A 226 -0.70 71.98 19.79
CA GLN A 226 0.26 70.93 20.18
C GLN A 226 -0.43 69.62 20.55
N ILE A 227 -1.57 69.67 21.25
CA ILE A 227 -2.38 68.49 21.58
C ILE A 227 -2.88 67.83 20.29
N ASP A 228 -3.43 68.60 19.36
CA ASP A 228 -4.01 68.07 18.12
C ASP A 228 -2.94 67.40 17.24
N GLU A 229 -1.78 68.05 17.08
CA GLU A 229 -0.63 67.49 16.36
C GLU A 229 -0.16 66.18 17.01
N ARG A 230 0.02 66.20 18.34
CA ARG A 230 0.51 65.03 19.08
C ARG A 230 -0.49 63.88 19.09
N LEU A 231 -1.78 64.19 19.19
CA LEU A 231 -2.85 63.22 19.13
C LEU A 231 -2.88 62.52 17.77
N ALA A 232 -2.77 63.26 16.68
CA ALA A 232 -2.70 62.71 15.33
C ALA A 232 -1.49 61.77 15.16
N PHE A 233 -0.31 62.20 15.64
CA PHE A 233 0.89 61.38 15.60
C PHE A 233 0.78 60.09 16.43
N GLU A 234 0.22 60.17 17.65
CA GLU A 234 0.02 58.99 18.49
C GLU A 234 -1.00 58.03 17.90
N GLN A 235 -2.09 58.54 17.32
CA GLN A 235 -3.09 57.71 16.65
C GLN A 235 -2.48 56.94 15.47
N ASP A 236 -1.74 57.62 14.60
CA ASP A 236 -1.07 57.00 13.45
C ASP A 236 -0.06 55.94 13.89
N ARG A 237 0.80 56.27 14.86
CA ARG A 237 1.77 55.33 15.41
C ARG A 237 1.10 54.11 16.04
N ASN A 238 0.04 54.30 16.81
CA ASN A 238 -0.67 53.21 17.48
C ASN A 238 -1.39 52.31 16.47
N GLU A 239 -1.98 52.88 15.42
CA GLU A 239 -2.57 52.13 14.31
C GLU A 239 -1.50 51.29 13.59
N HIS A 240 -0.36 51.90 13.25
CA HIS A 240 0.75 51.19 12.63
C HIS A 240 1.25 50.03 13.49
N GLN A 241 1.44 50.25 14.80
CA GLN A 241 1.86 49.19 15.72
C GLN A 241 0.83 48.07 15.81
N LEU A 242 -0.46 48.41 15.89
CA LEU A 242 -1.55 47.43 15.93
C LEU A 242 -1.53 46.55 14.66
N GLN A 243 -1.39 47.17 13.49
CA GLN A 243 -1.34 46.43 12.22
C GLN A 243 -0.10 45.55 12.11
N TYR A 244 1.06 46.04 12.58
CA TYR A 244 2.30 45.29 12.59
C TYR A 244 2.20 44.06 13.49
N ASP A 245 1.82 44.25 14.75
CA ASP A 245 1.68 43.15 15.71
C ASP A 245 0.63 42.12 15.27
N PHE A 246 -0.45 42.58 14.61
CA PHE A 246 -1.46 41.70 14.05
C PHE A 246 -0.87 40.76 13.03
N LYS A 247 -0.13 41.30 12.05
CA LYS A 247 0.50 40.54 10.97
C LYS A 247 1.53 39.56 11.53
N ASP A 248 2.36 40.02 12.46
CA ASP A 248 3.38 39.18 13.10
C ASP A 248 2.74 37.99 13.82
N LYS A 249 1.77 38.25 14.70
CA LYS A 249 1.05 37.21 15.45
C LYS A 249 0.31 36.25 14.53
N LEU A 250 -0.34 36.75 13.47
CA LEU A 250 -1.05 35.92 12.51
C LEU A 250 -0.09 35.03 11.72
N ASN A 251 1.08 35.56 11.33
CA ASN A 251 2.11 34.79 10.65
C ASN A 251 2.67 33.67 11.54
N ILE A 252 2.93 33.96 12.81
CA ILE A 252 3.37 32.94 13.78
C ILE A 252 2.34 31.82 13.87
N LEU A 253 1.04 32.15 13.98
CA LEU A 253 -0.04 31.17 14.02
C LEU A 253 -0.08 30.32 12.74
N ARG A 254 -0.03 30.96 11.56
CA ARG A 254 -0.06 30.25 10.26
C ARG A 254 1.16 29.35 10.07
N ASN A 255 2.34 29.78 10.51
CA ASN A 255 3.55 28.96 10.44
C ASN A 255 3.42 27.70 11.31
N ALA A 256 2.94 27.85 12.54
CA ALA A 256 2.68 26.70 13.42
C ALA A 256 1.65 25.72 12.82
N GLN A 257 0.59 26.24 12.21
CA GLN A 257 -0.42 25.43 11.52
C GLN A 257 0.16 24.70 10.30
N ALA A 258 1.00 25.37 9.52
CA ALA A 258 1.69 24.77 8.37
C ALA A 258 2.64 23.64 8.80
N GLU A 259 3.35 23.79 9.93
CA GLU A 259 4.21 22.74 10.49
C GLU A 259 3.40 21.54 10.99
N GLU A 260 2.27 21.77 11.67
CA GLU A 260 1.36 20.70 12.11
C GLU A 260 0.82 19.90 10.90
N LEU A 261 0.39 20.60 9.85
CA LEU A 261 -0.09 19.97 8.61
C LEU A 261 1.02 19.17 7.92
N LYS A 262 2.23 19.73 7.84
CA LYS A 262 3.40 19.06 7.24
C LYS A 262 3.76 17.79 8.01
N SER A 263 3.75 17.84 9.35
CA SER A 263 4.01 16.69 10.21
C SER A 263 2.98 15.58 9.99
N LEU A 264 1.68 15.93 9.92
CA LEU A 264 0.62 14.98 9.62
C LEU A 264 0.79 14.34 8.22
N GLN A 265 1.08 15.16 7.19
CA GLN A 265 1.33 14.67 5.84
C GLN A 265 2.54 13.73 5.78
N GLN A 266 3.61 14.01 6.53
CA GLN A 266 4.76 13.14 6.62
C GLN A 266 4.41 11.80 7.28
N SER A 267 3.67 11.82 8.39
CA SER A 267 3.15 10.61 9.03
C SER A 267 2.30 9.76 8.07
N ASN A 268 1.43 10.40 7.29
CA ASN A 268 0.59 9.74 6.30
C ASN A 268 1.42 9.14 5.15
N ARG A 269 2.46 9.85 4.68
CA ARG A 269 3.39 9.31 3.66
C ARG A 269 4.11 8.06 4.14
N HIS A 270 4.56 8.01 5.40
CA HIS A 270 5.18 6.81 5.95
C HIS A 270 4.22 5.62 5.96
N LYS A 271 2.98 5.83 6.42
CA LYS A 271 1.94 4.79 6.40
C LYS A 271 1.66 4.29 4.98
N LEU A 272 1.62 5.18 3.98
CA LEU A 272 1.43 4.78 2.58
C LEU A 272 2.63 4.00 2.04
N ALA A 273 3.85 4.40 2.37
CA ALA A 273 5.04 3.66 2.00
C ALA A 273 5.06 2.24 2.61
N ASP A 274 4.54 2.06 3.83
CA ASP A 274 4.39 0.74 4.44
C ASP A 274 3.41 -0.15 3.64
N PHE A 275 2.33 0.43 3.10
CA PHE A 275 1.41 -0.29 2.21
C PHE A 275 2.06 -0.67 0.89
N ASP A 276 2.75 0.27 0.24
CA ASP A 276 3.45 0.01 -1.02
C ASP A 276 4.53 -1.10 -0.82
N TYR A 277 5.16 -1.14 0.36
CA TYR A 277 6.09 -2.21 0.73
C TYR A 277 5.38 -3.56 0.91
N LYS A 278 4.27 -3.61 1.64
CA LYS A 278 3.45 -4.83 1.80
C LYS A 278 2.95 -5.36 0.46
N GLU A 279 2.46 -4.46 -0.41
CA GLU A 279 2.02 -4.79 -1.77
C GLU A 279 3.14 -5.46 -2.56
N LYS A 280 4.34 -4.86 -2.54
CA LYS A 280 5.51 -5.43 -3.22
C LYS A 280 5.90 -6.80 -2.66
N GLN A 281 5.88 -6.98 -1.34
CA GLN A 281 6.18 -8.27 -0.71
C GLN A 281 5.17 -9.35 -1.11
N LEU A 282 3.89 -9.00 -1.13
CA LEU A 282 2.81 -9.91 -1.53
C LEU A 282 3.03 -10.39 -2.98
N LEU A 283 3.24 -9.44 -3.90
CA LEU A 283 3.48 -9.75 -5.31
C LEU A 283 4.72 -10.62 -5.49
N GLU A 284 5.82 -10.32 -4.80
CA GLU A 284 7.06 -11.11 -4.88
C GLU A 284 6.85 -12.55 -4.38
N LEU A 285 6.09 -12.73 -3.30
CA LEU A 285 5.77 -14.03 -2.75
C LEU A 285 4.93 -14.87 -3.74
N TYR A 286 3.93 -14.27 -4.38
CA TYR A 286 3.12 -14.97 -5.38
C TYR A 286 3.91 -15.26 -6.66
N GLN A 287 4.76 -14.34 -7.12
CA GLN A 287 5.66 -14.59 -8.24
C GLN A 287 6.58 -15.79 -7.96
N LYS A 288 7.15 -15.89 -6.75
CA LYS A 288 7.96 -17.04 -6.33
C LYS A 288 7.16 -18.35 -6.31
N ARG A 289 5.91 -18.32 -5.82
CA ARG A 289 5.02 -19.50 -5.82
C ARG A 289 4.67 -19.95 -7.24
N MET A 290 4.34 -19.02 -8.13
CA MET A 290 4.05 -19.29 -9.54
C MET A 290 5.27 -19.85 -10.27
N ALA A 291 6.45 -19.26 -10.07
CA ALA A 291 7.70 -19.76 -10.64
C ALA A 291 8.00 -21.18 -10.14
N LYS A 292 7.79 -21.47 -8.86
CA LYS A 292 7.95 -22.82 -8.30
C LYS A 292 6.97 -23.83 -8.92
N ALA A 293 5.70 -23.45 -9.09
CA ALA A 293 4.71 -24.30 -9.76
C ALA A 293 5.11 -24.59 -11.23
N SER A 294 5.58 -23.58 -11.96
CA SER A 294 6.07 -23.71 -13.33
C SER A 294 7.31 -24.59 -13.45
N VAL A 295 8.29 -24.41 -12.55
CA VAL A 295 9.49 -25.26 -12.47
C VAL A 295 9.07 -26.69 -12.19
N ASN A 296 8.22 -26.93 -11.18
CA ASN A 296 7.74 -28.27 -10.86
C ASN A 296 7.01 -28.91 -12.05
N ALA A 297 6.18 -28.17 -12.79
CA ALA A 297 5.54 -28.66 -14.01
C ALA A 297 6.57 -29.11 -15.07
N SER A 298 7.72 -28.42 -15.15
CA SER A 298 8.78 -28.70 -16.13
C SER A 298 9.77 -29.78 -15.66
N THR A 299 10.05 -29.87 -14.35
CA THR A 299 11.06 -30.76 -13.75
C THR A 299 10.48 -32.04 -13.18
N THR A 300 9.15 -32.24 -13.22
CA THR A 300 8.56 -33.52 -12.79
C THR A 300 9.19 -34.63 -13.62
N ASN A 301 10.01 -35.44 -12.95
CA ASN A 301 10.77 -36.51 -13.59
C ASN A 301 9.78 -37.54 -14.12
N MET A 302 9.40 -37.36 -15.38
CA MET A 302 8.56 -38.29 -16.14
C MET A 302 9.01 -39.73 -15.95
N SER A 303 10.32 -39.98 -15.84
CA SER A 303 10.91 -41.30 -15.61
C SER A 303 10.50 -41.96 -14.29
N THR A 304 10.45 -41.22 -13.18
CA THR A 304 10.15 -41.81 -11.85
C THR A 304 8.65 -42.07 -11.67
N GLU A 305 7.79 -41.17 -12.16
CA GLU A 305 6.34 -41.38 -12.11
C GLU A 305 5.88 -42.42 -13.14
N PHE A 306 6.50 -42.43 -14.33
CA PHE A 306 6.29 -43.50 -15.32
C PHE A 306 6.71 -44.87 -14.79
N LYS A 307 7.89 -44.98 -14.15
CA LYS A 307 8.33 -46.25 -13.54
C LYS A 307 7.35 -46.73 -12.47
N ARG A 308 6.84 -45.84 -11.60
CA ARG A 308 5.82 -46.19 -10.59
C ARG A 308 4.49 -46.59 -11.21
N ALA A 309 4.02 -45.86 -12.22
CA ALA A 309 2.76 -46.16 -12.89
C ALA A 309 2.81 -47.50 -13.64
N VAL A 310 3.88 -47.75 -14.40
CA VAL A 310 4.12 -49.04 -15.09
C VAL A 310 4.23 -50.18 -14.08
N GLN A 311 4.94 -49.97 -12.96
CA GLN A 311 5.09 -50.99 -11.91
C GLN A 311 3.76 -51.31 -11.22
N ASN A 312 2.94 -50.29 -10.90
CA ASN A 312 1.63 -50.48 -10.28
C ASN A 312 0.65 -51.17 -11.23
N ASP A 313 0.63 -50.83 -12.52
CA ASP A 313 -0.27 -51.43 -13.51
C ASP A 313 0.13 -52.89 -13.85
N MET A 314 1.44 -53.17 -13.90
CA MET A 314 1.96 -54.54 -14.02
C MET A 314 1.64 -55.41 -12.80
N MET A 315 1.66 -54.84 -11.59
CA MET A 315 1.29 -55.55 -10.36
C MET A 315 -0.19 -55.90 -10.34
N MET A 316 -1.07 -54.98 -10.76
CA MET A 316 -2.53 -55.23 -10.87
C MET A 316 -2.87 -56.30 -11.91
N SER A 317 -2.06 -56.41 -12.98
CA SER A 317 -2.20 -57.46 -13.99
C SER A 317 -1.74 -58.85 -13.51
N ARG A 318 -0.86 -58.93 -12.50
CA ARG A 318 -0.39 -60.20 -11.89
C ARG A 318 -1.34 -60.72 -10.82
N SER A 319 -1.93 -59.84 -10.02
CA SER A 319 -2.85 -60.23 -8.93
C SER A 319 -4.21 -60.73 -9.40
N ALA A 320 -4.60 -60.49 -10.67
CA ALA A 320 -5.82 -61.06 -11.24
C ALA A 320 -5.71 -62.54 -11.66
N SER A 321 -4.54 -63.18 -11.50
CA SER A 321 -4.25 -64.50 -12.11
C SER A 321 -3.82 -65.60 -11.15
N ILE A 322 -3.55 -65.31 -9.88
CA ILE A 322 -3.17 -66.31 -8.89
C ILE A 322 -3.90 -65.98 -7.59
N GLY A 323 -5.11 -66.52 -7.46
CA GLY A 323 -5.79 -66.64 -6.18
C GLY A 323 -5.07 -67.66 -5.30
N THR A 324 -3.97 -67.27 -4.68
CA THR A 324 -3.46 -67.94 -3.49
C THR A 324 -4.03 -67.23 -2.26
N PRO A 325 -4.71 -67.94 -1.35
CA PRO A 325 -5.25 -67.32 -0.14
C PRO A 325 -4.09 -66.79 0.69
N ARG A 326 -4.05 -65.47 0.91
CA ARG A 326 -3.16 -64.86 1.89
C ARG A 326 -3.52 -65.43 3.26
N SER A 327 -2.60 -66.20 3.82
CA SER A 327 -2.50 -66.47 5.24
C SER A 327 -2.67 -65.16 6.02
N MET A 328 -3.64 -65.15 6.93
CA MET A 328 -3.95 -64.07 7.85
C MET A 328 -2.75 -63.85 8.77
N SER A 329 -1.80 -62.99 8.37
CA SER A 329 -0.75 -62.54 9.27
C SER A 329 -1.40 -61.61 10.31
N ARG A 330 -1.22 -61.99 11.58
CA ARG A 330 -1.69 -61.34 12.79
C ARG A 330 -1.61 -59.79 12.76
N PRO A 331 -2.55 -59.10 13.43
CA PRO A 331 -2.49 -57.65 13.56
C PRO A 331 -1.20 -57.22 14.29
N PRO A 332 -0.60 -56.09 13.89
CA PRO A 332 0.58 -55.56 14.56
C PRO A 332 0.18 -55.12 15.97
N THR A 333 0.88 -55.65 16.98
CA THR A 333 0.82 -55.11 18.33
C THR A 333 1.46 -53.73 18.33
N THR A 334 0.64 -52.72 18.62
CA THR A 334 1.07 -51.35 18.89
C THR A 334 2.01 -51.36 20.09
N LYS A 335 3.30 -51.15 19.87
CA LYS A 335 4.18 -50.70 20.95
C LYS A 335 3.79 -49.25 21.26
N VAL A 336 3.11 -49.07 22.38
CA VAL A 336 2.93 -47.78 23.04
C VAL A 336 4.32 -47.28 23.40
N THR A 337 4.86 -46.36 22.62
CA THR A 337 5.96 -45.52 23.05
C THR A 337 5.35 -44.37 23.81
N ASP A 338 5.59 -44.34 25.12
CA ASP A 338 5.25 -43.23 26.00
C ASP A 338 5.90 -41.95 25.47
N CYS A 339 5.10 -41.10 24.82
CA CYS A 339 5.46 -39.72 24.56
C CYS A 339 5.51 -38.99 25.90
N LYS A 340 6.68 -38.96 26.53
CA LYS A 340 6.99 -38.01 27.59
C LYS A 340 6.82 -36.61 27.01
N PHE A 341 5.73 -35.96 27.39
CA PHE A 341 5.49 -34.54 27.22
C PHE A 341 6.58 -33.79 27.99
N ASN A 342 7.67 -33.42 27.32
CA ASN A 342 8.54 -32.36 27.81
C ASN A 342 7.79 -31.05 27.57
N ALA A 343 7.09 -30.58 28.60
CA ALA A 343 6.62 -29.21 28.67
C ALA A 343 7.85 -28.30 28.54
N MET A 344 8.02 -27.68 27.37
CA MET A 344 8.90 -26.52 27.26
C MET A 344 8.26 -25.40 28.09
N GLU A 345 8.82 -25.17 29.27
CA GLU A 345 8.62 -23.93 30.01
C GLU A 345 8.97 -22.75 29.10
N ILE A 346 7.95 -22.06 28.61
CA ILE A 346 8.09 -20.76 27.98
C ILE A 346 8.46 -19.79 29.10
N LYS A 347 9.76 -19.55 29.30
CA LYS A 347 10.23 -18.42 30.09
C LYS A 347 9.72 -17.14 29.44
N GLN A 348 8.79 -16.45 30.09
CA GLN A 348 8.40 -15.11 29.69
C GLN A 348 9.62 -14.18 29.76
N PRO A 349 9.87 -13.34 28.74
CA PRO A 349 10.88 -12.30 28.85
C PRO A 349 10.40 -11.25 29.87
N ASN A 350 11.18 -11.10 30.96
CA ASN A 350 11.07 -10.00 31.90
C ASN A 350 11.29 -8.67 31.16
N LEU A 351 10.21 -8.00 30.78
CA LEU A 351 10.22 -6.61 30.33
C LEU A 351 10.01 -5.69 31.54
N SER A 352 11.01 -5.63 32.43
CA SER A 352 11.12 -4.52 33.38
C SER A 352 11.84 -3.36 32.70
N LEU A 353 11.09 -2.58 31.92
CA LEU A 353 11.50 -1.25 31.48
C LEU A 353 11.51 -0.31 32.69
N SER A 354 12.69 -0.15 33.31
CA SER A 354 12.93 0.89 34.30
C SER A 354 12.92 2.25 33.59
N LEU A 355 11.90 3.06 33.88
CA LEU A 355 11.85 4.47 33.51
C LEU A 355 12.99 5.23 34.23
N PRO A 356 13.77 6.07 33.54
CA PRO A 356 14.72 6.96 34.19
C PRO A 356 13.97 8.03 34.99
N LYS A 357 14.28 8.14 36.28
CA LYS A 357 13.83 9.23 37.16
C LYS A 357 14.46 10.54 36.66
N LEU A 358 13.65 11.42 36.08
CA LEU A 358 14.02 12.82 35.86
C LEU A 358 13.93 13.54 37.22
N ASN A 359 15.10 13.79 37.81
CA ASN A 359 15.25 14.71 38.93
C ASN A 359 15.07 16.14 38.40
N TYR A 360 13.94 16.76 38.68
CA TYR A 360 13.82 18.21 38.63
C TYR A 360 14.41 18.79 39.92
N SER A 361 15.64 19.31 39.85
CA SER A 361 16.11 20.26 40.86
C SER A 361 15.57 21.64 40.50
N LEU A 362 14.74 22.19 41.39
CA LEU A 362 14.39 23.60 41.40
C LEU A 362 15.65 24.44 41.69
N CYS A 363 15.97 25.34 40.78
CA CYS A 363 16.72 26.57 41.00
C CYS A 363 16.04 27.67 40.19
#